data_AF-A0A316Z9K6-F1
#
_entry.id   AF-A0A316Z9K6-F1
#
_cell.length_a   1.000
_cell.length_b   1.000
_cell.length_c   1.000
_cell.angle_alpha   90.00
_cell.angle_beta   90.00
_cell.angle_gamma   90.00
#
_symmetry.space_group_name_H-M   'P 1'
#
loop_
_entity.id
_entity.type
_entity.pdbx_description
1 polymer ?
#
loop_
_entity_poly.entity_id
_entity_poly.type
_entity_poly.pdbx_seq_one_letter_code
_entity_poly.pdbx_strand_id
1 'polypeptide(L)'
;KRHFDEQTARYGSVTCINLAEQGGKEGQITEAYRQAAEAYGGQVQYVAFDFHKECAGMKFENVARLLERMKEEQVLGKMDCFWRTAATSGAGAQTLCKQQGAFRVSCLDCLDRTNVVQSAFARHMLGVQLERLGVAVPSLRGERDEAFDFAFNDSWANNGDMVSQ
;
A
#
# COMPACT_ATOMS: atom_id res chain seq x y z
N LYS A 1 -15.55 15.26 2.93
CA LYS A 1 -14.83 16.25 3.77
C LYS A 1 -14.55 15.71 5.17
N ARG A 2 -15.51 15.64 6.11
CA ARG A 2 -15.29 15.13 7.49
C ARG A 2 -14.45 13.84 7.55
N HIS A 3 -14.77 12.86 6.72
CA HIS A 3 -14.00 11.61 6.64
C HIS A 3 -12.51 11.85 6.32
N PHE A 4 -12.19 12.67 5.32
CA PHE A 4 -10.80 12.96 4.96
C PHE A 4 -10.09 13.83 6.00
N ASP A 5 -10.80 14.72 6.70
CA ASP A 5 -10.24 15.44 7.84
C ASP A 5 -9.75 14.45 8.91
N GLU A 6 -10.57 13.45 9.26
CA GLU A 6 -10.20 12.40 10.22
C GLU A 6 -9.04 11.52 9.71
N GLN A 7 -9.06 11.12 8.43
CA GLN A 7 -8.01 10.29 7.85
C GLN A 7 -6.67 11.04 7.83
N THR A 8 -6.67 12.29 7.38
CA THR A 8 -5.43 13.08 7.25
C THR A 8 -4.88 13.52 8.60
N ALA A 9 -5.75 13.78 9.59
CA ALA A 9 -5.32 14.02 10.97
C ALA A 9 -4.64 12.79 11.59
N ARG A 10 -5.09 11.57 11.25
CA ARG A 10 -4.57 10.34 11.82
C ARG A 10 -3.33 9.81 11.10
N TYR A 11 -3.31 9.88 9.77
CA TYR A 11 -2.32 9.20 8.96
C TYR A 11 -1.40 10.15 8.19
N GLY A 12 -1.68 11.45 8.17
CA GLY A 12 -0.98 12.41 7.32
C GLY A 12 -1.51 12.38 5.89
N SER A 13 -0.63 12.20 4.91
CA SER A 13 -1.02 12.11 3.50
C SER A 13 -1.78 10.80 3.22
N VAL A 14 -2.86 10.84 2.46
CA VAL A 14 -3.67 9.66 2.11
C VAL A 14 -3.72 9.50 0.61
N THR A 15 -3.23 8.38 0.11
CA THR A 15 -3.35 8.01 -1.30
C THR A 15 -4.45 6.95 -1.46
N CYS A 16 -5.58 7.37 -2.01
CA CYS A 16 -6.74 6.54 -2.30
C CYS A 16 -6.50 5.77 -3.61
N ILE A 17 -6.27 4.46 -3.50
CA ILE A 17 -6.13 3.57 -4.67
C ILE A 17 -7.48 2.88 -4.87
N ASN A 18 -8.20 3.24 -5.92
CA ASN A 18 -9.50 2.65 -6.23
C ASN A 18 -9.36 1.58 -7.32
N LEU A 19 -9.70 0.35 -6.95
CA LEU A 19 -9.59 -0.85 -7.79
C LEU A 19 -10.84 -1.14 -8.63
N ALA A 20 -11.93 -0.40 -8.37
CA ALA A 20 -13.21 -0.56 -9.03
C ALA A 20 -13.16 -0.18 -10.51
N GLU A 21 -14.13 -0.69 -11.27
CA GLU A 21 -14.37 -0.29 -12.65
C GLU A 21 -14.61 1.21 -12.73
N GLN A 22 -13.91 1.88 -13.65
CA GLN A 22 -14.05 3.33 -13.84
C GLN A 22 -15.27 3.68 -14.71
N GLY A 23 -15.97 2.68 -15.24
CA GLY A 23 -17.19 2.81 -16.01
C GLY A 23 -18.17 1.71 -15.65
N GLY A 24 -19.28 1.57 -16.40
CA GLY A 24 -20.23 0.50 -16.15
C GLY A 24 -20.97 0.65 -14.81
N LYS A 25 -21.18 -0.46 -14.10
CA LYS A 25 -22.03 -0.52 -12.90
C LYS A 25 -21.45 0.26 -11.71
N GLU A 26 -20.12 0.28 -11.60
CA GLU A 26 -19.41 0.96 -10.49
C GLU A 26 -19.03 2.40 -10.83
N GLY A 27 -19.18 2.83 -12.09
CA GLY A 27 -18.69 4.11 -12.57
C GLY A 27 -19.23 5.31 -11.78
N GLN A 28 -20.50 5.30 -11.38
CA GLN A 28 -21.10 6.42 -10.62
C GLN A 28 -20.45 6.60 -9.25
N ILE A 29 -20.21 5.51 -8.52
CA ILE A 29 -19.61 5.58 -7.18
C ILE A 29 -18.11 5.85 -7.24
N THR A 30 -17.41 5.28 -8.22
CA THR A 30 -16.01 5.57 -8.52
C THR A 30 -15.81 7.05 -8.84
N GLU A 31 -16.65 7.62 -9.71
CA GLU A 31 -16.57 9.02 -10.10
C GLU A 31 -16.88 9.95 -8.92
N ALA A 32 -17.90 9.64 -8.12
CA ALA A 32 -18.21 10.39 -6.91
C ALA A 32 -17.04 10.36 -5.90
N TYR A 33 -16.37 9.21 -5.74
CA TYR A 33 -15.20 9.11 -4.86
C TYR A 33 -14.02 9.93 -5.39
N ARG A 34 -13.75 9.86 -6.70
CA ARG A 34 -12.72 10.67 -7.36
C ARG A 34 -12.96 12.16 -7.14
N GLN A 35 -14.16 12.65 -7.46
CA GLN A 35 -14.53 14.05 -7.28
C GLN A 35 -14.41 14.48 -5.82
N ALA A 36 -14.84 13.64 -4.87
CA ALA A 36 -14.72 13.96 -3.44
C ALA A 36 -13.27 14.06 -2.96
N ALA A 37 -12.38 13.19 -3.48
CA ALA A 37 -10.95 13.21 -3.16
C ALA A 37 -10.25 14.42 -3.80
N GLU A 38 -10.50 14.68 -5.08
CA GLU A 38 -9.95 15.83 -5.81
C GLU A 38 -10.43 17.17 -5.23
N ALA A 39 -11.71 17.27 -4.84
CA ALA A 39 -12.25 18.46 -4.18
C ALA A 39 -11.66 18.71 -2.79
N TYR A 40 -11.16 17.66 -2.11
CA TYR A 40 -10.42 17.83 -0.87
C TYR A 40 -9.00 18.34 -1.15
N GLY A 41 -8.31 17.72 -2.11
CA GLY A 41 -6.97 18.13 -2.56
C GLY A 41 -5.90 18.04 -1.47
N GLY A 42 -4.72 18.63 -1.74
CA GLY A 42 -3.64 18.73 -0.77
C GLY A 42 -3.10 17.38 -0.30
N GLN A 43 -3.47 16.96 0.91
CA GLN A 43 -3.00 15.73 1.54
C GLN A 43 -3.70 14.46 1.02
N VAL A 44 -4.75 14.58 0.21
CA VAL A 44 -5.45 13.43 -0.38
C VAL A 44 -5.17 13.35 -1.87
N GLN A 45 -4.69 12.20 -2.32
CA GLN A 45 -4.47 11.87 -3.72
C GLN A 45 -5.39 10.73 -4.14
N TYR A 46 -6.02 10.83 -5.30
CA TYR A 46 -6.80 9.75 -5.89
C TYR A 46 -6.02 9.07 -7.02
N VAL A 47 -6.03 7.75 -7.02
CA VAL A 47 -5.41 6.90 -8.05
C VAL A 47 -6.45 5.89 -8.53
N ALA A 48 -6.88 6.04 -9.78
CA ALA A 48 -7.66 5.03 -10.48
C ALA A 48 -6.75 3.88 -10.92
N PHE A 49 -7.13 2.65 -10.58
CA PHE A 49 -6.46 1.43 -11.06
C PHE A 49 -7.54 0.38 -11.31
N ASP A 50 -8.16 0.39 -12.50
CA ASP A 50 -9.23 -0.55 -12.83
C ASP A 50 -8.68 -1.99 -12.86
N PHE A 51 -8.83 -2.74 -11.77
CA PHE A 51 -8.13 -4.01 -11.61
C PHE A 51 -8.57 -5.04 -12.65
N HIS A 52 -9.84 -5.01 -13.07
CA HIS A 52 -10.34 -5.91 -14.12
C HIS A 52 -9.62 -5.68 -15.45
N LYS A 53 -9.36 -4.43 -15.80
CA LYS A 53 -8.64 -4.09 -17.04
C LYS A 53 -7.14 -4.30 -16.88
N GLU A 54 -6.58 -3.86 -15.77
CA GLU A 54 -5.14 -3.87 -15.53
C GLU A 54 -4.60 -5.29 -15.33
N CYS A 55 -5.32 -6.14 -14.60
CA CYS A 55 -4.89 -7.51 -14.36
C CYS A 55 -5.59 -8.53 -15.27
N ALA A 56 -6.30 -8.07 -16.32
CA ALA A 56 -6.90 -8.93 -17.34
C ALA A 56 -5.86 -9.91 -17.91
N GLY A 57 -6.20 -11.20 -17.91
CA GLY A 57 -5.29 -12.24 -18.40
C GLY A 57 -4.13 -12.55 -17.44
N MET A 58 -4.35 -12.43 -16.12
CA MET A 58 -3.38 -12.74 -15.06
C MET A 58 -2.14 -11.82 -15.06
N LYS A 59 -2.30 -10.60 -15.55
CA LYS A 59 -1.23 -9.59 -15.65
C LYS A 59 -0.97 -8.89 -14.33
N PHE A 60 -0.56 -9.65 -13.31
CA PHE A 60 -0.26 -9.09 -11.99
C PHE A 60 0.97 -8.19 -12.00
N GLU A 61 1.81 -8.23 -13.05
CA GLU A 61 2.89 -7.28 -13.27
C GLU A 61 2.42 -5.82 -13.33
N ASN A 62 1.14 -5.56 -13.65
CA ASN A 62 0.60 -4.20 -13.63
C ASN A 62 0.45 -3.64 -12.20
N VAL A 63 0.38 -4.48 -11.17
CA VAL A 63 0.49 -4.03 -9.77
C VAL A 63 1.91 -3.52 -9.48
N ALA A 64 2.93 -4.14 -10.07
CA ALA A 64 4.30 -3.63 -9.98
C ALA A 64 4.43 -2.27 -10.68
N ARG A 65 3.76 -2.05 -11.82
CA ARG A 65 3.71 -0.72 -12.46
C ARG A 65 3.06 0.35 -11.59
N LEU A 66 1.96 0.01 -10.91
CA LEU A 66 1.34 0.90 -9.93
C LEU A 66 2.33 1.26 -8.82
N LEU A 67 3.05 0.28 -8.28
CA LEU A 67 4.08 0.50 -7.27
C LEU A 67 5.22 1.40 -7.80
N GLU A 68 5.75 1.13 -9.00
CA GLU A 68 6.80 1.93 -9.62
C GLU A 68 6.35 3.38 -9.82
N ARG A 69 5.12 3.60 -10.28
CA ARG A 69 4.55 4.94 -10.37
C ARG A 69 4.54 5.66 -9.01
N MET A 70 4.18 4.97 -7.92
CA MET A 70 4.20 5.54 -6.57
C MET A 70 5.62 5.84 -6.08
N LYS A 71 6.64 5.12 -6.56
CA LYS A 71 8.06 5.43 -6.30
C LYS A 71 8.51 6.65 -7.10
N GLU A 72 8.19 6.71 -8.39
CA GLU A 72 8.54 7.83 -9.28
C GLU A 72 7.94 9.15 -8.78
N GLU A 73 6.66 9.13 -8.37
CA GLU A 73 5.98 10.28 -7.77
C GLU A 73 6.47 10.61 -6.33
N GLN A 74 7.45 9.86 -5.81
CA GLN A 74 8.03 10.00 -4.47
C GLN A 74 7.00 9.85 -3.33
N VAL A 75 5.87 9.19 -3.59
CA VAL A 75 4.80 8.99 -2.59
C VAL A 75 5.32 8.09 -1.47
N LEU A 76 5.90 6.94 -1.82
CA LEU A 76 6.42 5.97 -0.86
C LEU A 76 7.53 6.55 0.03
N GLY A 77 8.46 7.31 -0.57
CA GLY A 77 9.53 7.98 0.16
C GLY A 77 9.05 9.06 1.13
N LYS A 78 8.02 9.83 0.75
CA LYS A 78 7.41 10.85 1.62
C LYS A 78 6.59 10.24 2.75
N MET A 79 5.90 9.13 2.51
CA MET A 79 5.12 8.43 3.54
C MET A 79 6.02 7.77 4.58
N ASP A 80 7.14 7.18 4.13
CA ASP A 80 8.09 6.44 4.96
C ASP A 80 7.41 5.37 5.86
N CYS A 81 8.12 4.84 6.85
CA CYS A 81 7.64 3.91 7.85
C CYS A 81 7.96 4.38 9.26
N PHE A 82 7.27 3.79 10.24
CA PHE A 82 7.63 3.96 11.62
C PHE A 82 8.92 3.19 11.96
N TRP A 83 9.88 3.86 12.60
CA TRP A 83 11.14 3.26 13.00
C TRP A 83 11.50 3.69 14.43
N ARG A 84 11.78 2.73 15.31
CA ARG A 84 12.10 2.98 16.72
C ARG A 84 13.15 2.00 17.22
N THR A 85 14.10 2.48 18.02
CA THR A 85 15.03 1.60 18.73
C THR A 85 14.33 0.85 19.87
N ALA A 86 14.85 -0.32 20.23
CA ALA A 86 14.44 -1.01 21.45
C ALA A 86 14.99 -0.27 22.68
N ALA A 87 14.26 -0.32 23.79
CA ALA A 87 14.78 0.16 25.07
C ALA A 87 15.83 -0.85 25.56
N THR A 88 16.98 -0.36 26.02
CA THR A 88 18.04 -1.17 26.61
C THR A 88 18.25 -0.76 28.06
N SER A 89 18.98 -1.57 28.83
CA SER A 89 19.24 -1.37 30.25
C SER A 89 19.83 0.00 30.60
N GLY A 90 20.42 0.71 29.63
CA GLY A 90 21.03 2.03 29.80
C GLY A 90 20.45 3.15 28.92
N ALA A 91 19.46 2.87 28.07
CA ALA A 91 18.89 3.89 27.17
C ALA A 91 17.42 3.60 26.85
N GLY A 92 16.59 4.64 26.96
CA GLY A 92 15.19 4.59 26.54
C GLY A 92 15.06 4.37 25.03
N ALA A 93 13.92 3.81 24.62
CA ALA A 93 13.63 3.62 23.21
C ALA A 93 13.39 4.96 22.51
N GLN A 94 14.07 5.18 21.40
CA GLN A 94 14.05 6.41 20.60
C GLN A 94 13.26 6.20 19.32
N THR A 95 12.33 7.10 19.02
CA THR A 95 11.70 7.15 17.70
C THR A 95 12.63 7.85 16.71
N LEU A 96 12.98 7.14 15.65
CA LEU A 96 13.90 7.59 14.61
C LEU A 96 13.14 8.12 13.39
N CYS A 97 12.02 7.47 13.04
CA CYS A 97 11.12 7.93 11.99
C CYS A 97 9.65 7.66 12.36
N LYS A 98 8.75 8.50 11.85
CA LYS A 98 7.30 8.31 11.93
C LYS A 98 6.74 8.27 10.51
N GLN A 99 5.86 7.31 10.26
CA GLN A 99 5.06 7.27 9.03
C GLN A 99 4.22 8.55 8.89
N GLN A 100 4.25 9.16 7.71
CA GLN A 100 3.61 10.43 7.37
C GLN A 100 2.48 10.28 6.34
N GLY A 101 2.15 9.06 5.93
CA GLY A 101 1.01 8.81 5.05
C GLY A 101 0.59 7.35 4.98
N ALA A 102 -0.56 7.11 4.35
CA ALA A 102 -1.13 5.79 4.19
C ALA A 102 -1.78 5.61 2.80
N PHE A 103 -1.75 4.36 2.32
CA PHE A 103 -2.54 3.95 1.16
C PHE A 103 -3.90 3.45 1.63
N ARG A 104 -4.97 4.03 1.09
CA ARG A 104 -6.34 3.55 1.27
C ARG A 104 -6.75 2.82 0.00
N VAL A 105 -6.53 1.51 -0.01
CA VAL A 105 -6.91 0.64 -1.12
C VAL A 105 -8.38 0.26 -0.99
N SER A 106 -9.18 0.48 -2.03
CA SER A 106 -10.61 0.20 -2.03
C SER A 106 -11.00 -0.59 -3.27
N CYS A 107 -11.83 -1.61 -3.09
CA CYS A 107 -12.47 -2.37 -4.15
C CYS A 107 -13.91 -2.65 -3.70
N LEU A 108 -14.86 -2.52 -4.62
CA LEU A 108 -16.27 -2.71 -4.28
C LEU A 108 -16.67 -4.19 -4.24
N ASP A 109 -16.10 -5.04 -5.11
CA ASP A 109 -16.55 -6.44 -5.17
C ASP A 109 -15.64 -7.49 -4.54
N CYS A 110 -14.37 -7.22 -4.21
CA CYS A 110 -13.62 -8.25 -3.46
C CYS A 110 -12.43 -7.77 -2.63
N LEU A 111 -12.25 -8.49 -1.52
CA LEU A 111 -11.10 -8.38 -0.63
C LEU A 111 -9.82 -8.87 -1.30
N ASP A 112 -9.87 -9.95 -2.08
CA ASP A 112 -8.70 -10.57 -2.71
C ASP A 112 -7.88 -9.58 -3.54
N ARG A 113 -8.55 -8.77 -4.38
CA ARG A 113 -7.91 -7.72 -5.19
C ARG A 113 -7.19 -6.69 -4.32
N THR A 114 -7.81 -6.29 -3.20
CA THR A 114 -7.16 -5.37 -2.27
C THR A 114 -5.98 -6.02 -1.55
N ASN A 115 -6.08 -7.31 -1.19
CA ASN A 115 -5.00 -8.05 -0.52
C ASN A 115 -3.77 -8.19 -1.43
N VAL A 116 -3.97 -8.46 -2.73
CA VAL A 116 -2.89 -8.50 -3.73
C VAL A 116 -2.17 -7.15 -3.86
N VAL A 117 -2.91 -6.05 -3.93
CA VAL A 117 -2.29 -4.72 -4.03
C VAL A 117 -1.59 -4.35 -2.73
N GLN A 118 -2.22 -4.59 -1.57
CA GLN A 118 -1.62 -4.30 -0.27
C GLN A 118 -0.34 -5.11 -0.02
N SER A 119 -0.33 -6.39 -0.39
CA SER A 119 0.86 -7.24 -0.22
C SER A 119 2.04 -6.75 -1.07
N ALA A 120 1.81 -6.28 -2.30
CA ALA A 120 2.85 -5.72 -3.13
C ALA A 120 3.51 -4.47 -2.50
N PHE A 121 2.70 -3.56 -1.95
CA PHE A 121 3.20 -2.37 -1.26
C PHE A 121 3.92 -2.73 0.05
N ALA A 122 3.38 -3.67 0.81
CA ALA A 122 4.00 -4.16 2.04
C ALA A 122 5.33 -4.86 1.78
N ARG A 123 5.44 -5.64 0.70
CA ARG A 123 6.69 -6.30 0.29
C ARG A 123 7.77 -5.28 0.00
N HIS A 124 7.44 -4.20 -0.70
CA HIS A 124 8.37 -3.11 -0.96
C HIS A 124 8.82 -2.43 0.34
N MET A 125 7.88 -2.08 1.22
CA MET A 125 8.21 -1.42 2.49
C MET A 125 9.04 -2.31 3.41
N LEU A 126 8.77 -3.62 3.42
CA LEU A 126 9.58 -4.60 4.14
C LEU A 126 11.03 -4.60 3.63
N GLY A 127 11.24 -4.47 2.31
CA GLY A 127 12.58 -4.29 1.74
C GLY A 127 13.28 -3.06 2.26
N VAL A 128 12.60 -1.90 2.26
CA VAL A 128 13.14 -0.65 2.82
C VAL A 128 13.52 -0.82 4.30
N GLN A 129 12.68 -1.51 5.08
CA GLN A 129 12.93 -1.76 6.51
C GLN A 129 14.14 -2.68 6.73
N LEU A 130 14.26 -3.76 5.95
CA LEU A 130 15.36 -4.72 6.05
C LEU A 130 16.68 -4.09 5.59
N GLU A 131 16.66 -3.29 4.53
CA GLU A 131 17.84 -2.53 4.08
C GLU A 131 18.32 -1.54 5.15
N ARG A 132 17.40 -0.87 5.87
CA ARG A 132 17.74 -0.01 7.01
C ARG A 132 18.37 -0.76 8.18
N LEU A 133 18.11 -2.06 8.30
CA LEU A 133 18.77 -2.96 9.26
C LEU A 133 20.11 -3.52 8.75
N GLY A 134 20.48 -3.22 7.50
CA GLY A 134 21.64 -3.84 6.86
C GLY A 134 21.40 -5.31 6.46
N VAL A 135 20.15 -5.77 6.42
CA VAL A 135 19.79 -7.11 5.99
C VAL A 135 19.53 -7.10 4.49
N ALA A 136 20.34 -7.84 3.74
CA ALA A 136 20.13 -8.04 2.32
C ALA A 136 19.24 -9.27 2.08
N VAL A 137 18.12 -9.08 1.38
CA VAL A 137 17.24 -10.18 0.94
C VAL A 137 17.34 -10.31 -0.58
N PRO A 138 17.82 -11.46 -1.11
CA PRO A 138 17.97 -11.66 -2.55
C PRO A 138 16.67 -11.44 -3.34
N SER A 139 15.54 -11.98 -2.87
CA SER A 139 14.24 -11.82 -3.54
C SER A 139 13.70 -10.39 -3.62
N LEU A 140 14.25 -9.45 -2.85
CA LEU A 140 13.90 -8.02 -2.96
C LEU A 140 14.77 -7.29 -3.99
N ARG A 141 15.82 -7.95 -4.50
CA ARG A 141 16.74 -7.46 -5.54
C ARG A 141 16.54 -8.16 -6.89
N GLY A 142 15.50 -8.96 -7.01
CA GLY A 142 15.19 -9.73 -8.24
C GLY A 142 15.95 -11.05 -8.36
N GLU A 143 16.66 -11.46 -7.31
CA GLU A 143 17.24 -12.79 -7.21
C GLU A 143 16.23 -13.78 -6.61
N ARG A 144 16.57 -15.06 -6.51
CA ARG A 144 15.68 -16.09 -5.95
C ARG A 144 16.01 -16.36 -4.48
N ASP A 145 15.01 -16.25 -3.62
CA ASP A 145 15.01 -16.67 -2.22
C ASP A 145 13.66 -17.33 -1.89
N GLU A 146 13.58 -18.63 -2.11
CA GLU A 146 12.34 -19.40 -1.98
C GLU A 146 11.81 -19.43 -0.54
N ALA A 147 12.69 -19.37 0.45
CA ALA A 147 12.30 -19.39 1.86
C ALA A 147 11.62 -18.06 2.25
N PHE A 148 12.22 -16.94 1.86
CA PHE A 148 11.61 -15.63 2.08
C PHE A 148 10.28 -15.50 1.32
N ASP A 149 10.24 -15.92 0.06
CA ASP A 149 9.05 -15.81 -0.77
C ASP A 149 7.91 -16.66 -0.25
N PHE A 150 8.20 -17.89 0.19
CA PHE A 150 7.21 -18.74 0.84
C PHE A 150 6.67 -18.08 2.11
N ALA A 151 7.54 -17.65 3.03
CA ALA A 151 7.11 -17.07 4.30
C ALA A 151 6.27 -15.79 4.11
N PHE A 152 6.67 -14.92 3.17
CA PHE A 152 5.92 -13.71 2.86
C PHE A 152 4.54 -14.02 2.26
N ASN A 153 4.50 -14.90 1.26
CA ASN A 153 3.26 -15.25 0.57
C ASN A 153 2.28 -15.99 1.48
N ASP A 154 2.78 -16.91 2.32
CA ASP A 154 1.97 -17.63 3.32
C ASP A 154 1.36 -16.68 4.34
N SER A 155 2.14 -15.71 4.84
CA SER A 155 1.63 -14.67 5.77
C SER A 155 0.49 -13.85 5.15
N TRP A 156 0.60 -13.48 3.88
CA TRP A 156 -0.42 -12.69 3.19
C TRP A 156 -1.64 -13.51 2.72
N ALA A 157 -1.47 -14.81 2.47
CA ALA A 157 -2.58 -15.74 2.27
C ALA A 157 -3.40 -15.87 3.55
N ASN A 158 -2.73 -16.16 4.68
CA ASN A 158 -3.37 -16.25 6.00
C ASN A 158 -4.07 -14.93 6.40
N ASN A 159 -3.49 -13.77 6.08
CA ASN A 159 -4.14 -12.48 6.28
C ASN A 159 -5.46 -12.37 5.49
N GLY A 160 -5.44 -12.75 4.21
CA GLY A 160 -6.65 -12.75 3.36
C GLY A 160 -7.74 -13.68 3.91
N ASP A 161 -7.35 -14.89 4.31
CA ASP A 161 -8.27 -15.89 4.89
C ASP A 161 -8.88 -15.43 6.21
N MET A 162 -8.11 -14.71 7.05
CA MET A 162 -8.61 -14.21 8.33
C MET A 162 -9.54 -13.00 8.19
N VAL A 163 -9.32 -12.15 7.20
CA VAL A 163 -10.14 -10.94 6.97
C VAL A 163 -11.41 -11.25 6.18
N SER A 164 -11.45 -12.37 5.45
CA SER A 164 -12.63 -12.82 4.69
C SER A 164 -13.62 -13.69 5.50
N GLN A 165 -13.28 -14.03 6.75
CA GLN A 165 -14.19 -14.69 7.70
C GLN A 165 -15.23 -13.73 8.28
#